data_AF-A0A1G0LFQ9-F1
#
_entry.id   AF-A0A1G0LFQ9-F1
#
_cell.length_a   1.000
_cell.length_b   1.000
_cell.length_c   1.000
_cell.angle_alpha   90.00
_cell.angle_beta   90.00
_cell.angle_gamma   90.00
#
_symmetry.space_group_name_H-M   'P 1'
#
loop_
_entity.id
_entity.type
_entity.pdbx_description
1 polymer ?
#
loop_
_entity_poly.entity_id
_entity_poly.type
_entity_poly.pdbx_seq_one_letter_code
_entity_poly.pdbx_strand_id
1 'polypeptide(L)'
;MKIEDRVSGYMELLKNESLKPASHVGAEAAAETTPVAVDISSDAVQLAEDEARRERLEIIRQQLAEGTYNISGKHVADKMLNILKGQ
;
A
#
# COMPACT_ATOMS: atom_id res chain seq x y z
N MET A 1 1.35 -30.03 8.31
CA MET A 1 0.56 -28.97 8.99
C MET A 1 -0.01 -28.09 7.88
N LYS A 2 -1.34 -28.03 7.73
CA LYS A 2 -1.96 -27.38 6.57
C LYS A 2 -2.20 -25.89 6.85
N ILE A 3 -2.26 -25.09 5.80
CA ILE A 3 -2.41 -23.63 5.90
C ILE A 3 -3.77 -23.28 6.53
N GLU A 4 -4.79 -24.08 6.26
CA GLU A 4 -6.14 -23.93 6.84
C GLU A 4 -6.12 -23.91 8.39
N ASP A 5 -5.29 -24.75 9.01
CA ASP A 5 -5.18 -24.84 10.47
C ASP A 5 -4.58 -23.57 11.09
N ARG A 6 -3.66 -22.90 10.38
CA ARG A 6 -3.02 -21.66 10.82
C ARG A 6 -3.98 -20.46 10.74
N VAL A 7 -4.77 -20.39 9.66
CA VAL A 7 -5.71 -19.29 9.45
C VAL A 7 -6.85 -19.34 10.48
N SER A 8 -7.34 -20.54 10.81
CA SER A 8 -8.33 -20.71 11.89
C SER A 8 -7.82 -20.24 13.25
N GLY A 9 -6.57 -20.58 13.61
CA GLY A 9 -5.99 -20.13 14.89
C GLY A 9 -5.87 -18.59 14.99
N TYR A 10 -5.49 -17.92 13.91
CA TYR A 10 -5.45 -16.46 13.87
C TYR A 10 -6.84 -15.81 13.97
N MET A 11 -7.84 -16.40 13.32
CA MET A 11 -9.22 -15.90 13.40
C MET A 11 -9.86 -16.10 14.79
N GLU A 12 -9.48 -17.14 15.52
CA GLU A 12 -9.91 -17.33 16.91
C GLU A 12 -9.31 -16.31 17.86
N LEU A 13 -8.03 -15.96 17.68
CA LEU A 13 -7.37 -14.93 18.50
C LEU A 13 -8.04 -13.55 18.32
N LEU A 14 -8.38 -13.17 17.08
CA LEU A 14 -9.08 -11.91 16.79
C LEU A 14 -10.50 -11.86 17.37
N LYS A 15 -11.19 -13.00 17.49
CA LYS A 15 -12.53 -13.05 18.08
C LYS A 15 -12.51 -12.95 19.61
N ASN A 16 -11.46 -13.45 20.25
CA ASN A 16 -11.31 -13.41 21.71
C ASN A 16 -10.83 -12.04 22.23
N GLU A 17 -10.21 -11.21 21.40
CA GLU A 17 -9.71 -9.89 21.79
C GLU A 17 -10.79 -8.78 21.79
N SER A 18 -12.00 -9.06 21.29
CA SER A 18 -13.01 -8.04 21.00
C SER A 18 -14.01 -7.75 22.13
N LEU A 19 -13.82 -8.26 23.36
CA LEU A 19 -14.74 -8.02 24.47
C LEU A 19 -14.05 -7.81 25.82
N LYS A 20 -13.63 -6.58 26.10
CA LYS A 20 -13.63 -6.06 27.47
C LYS A 20 -13.95 -4.56 27.50
N PRO A 21 -15.16 -4.14 27.91
CA PRO A 21 -15.46 -2.74 28.14
C PRO A 21 -14.86 -2.28 29.47
N ALA A 22 -14.43 -1.02 29.49
CA ALA A 22 -13.70 -0.37 30.58
C ALA A 22 -14.47 -0.32 31.91
N SER A 23 -13.74 -0.45 33.02
CA SER A 23 -14.12 0.01 34.36
C SER A 23 -12.87 0.56 35.06
N HIS A 24 -12.86 1.87 35.25
CA HIS A 24 -11.95 2.74 35.97
C HIS A 24 -11.37 2.14 37.28
N VAL A 25 -10.06 2.32 37.54
CA VAL A 25 -9.43 3.01 38.70
C VAL A 25 -7.91 2.90 38.54
N GLY A 26 -7.22 4.03 38.41
CA GLY A 26 -5.75 4.09 38.44
C GLY A 26 -5.25 5.29 37.66
N ALA A 27 -4.99 6.39 38.36
CA ALA A 27 -4.39 7.59 37.80
C ALA A 27 -2.99 7.26 37.24
N GLU A 28 -2.75 7.56 35.96
CA GLU A 28 -1.44 7.98 35.48
C GLU A 28 -1.56 8.60 34.08
N ALA A 29 -0.93 9.77 33.98
CA ALA A 29 -0.68 10.65 32.83
C ALA A 29 -1.42 10.39 31.51
N ALA A 30 -2.17 11.39 31.06
CA ALA A 30 -2.44 11.61 29.64
C ALA A 30 -1.10 11.76 28.91
N ALA A 31 -0.56 10.64 28.43
CA ALA A 31 0.50 10.65 27.44
C ALA A 31 -0.15 11.12 26.14
N GLU A 32 0.00 12.41 25.84
CA GLU A 32 -0.10 12.88 24.46
C GLU A 32 0.83 12.00 23.63
N THR A 33 0.26 11.08 22.86
CA THR A 33 1.01 10.29 21.90
C THR A 33 1.45 11.23 20.80
N THR A 34 2.59 11.87 20.98
CA THR A 34 3.31 12.51 19.89
C THR A 34 3.49 11.45 18.80
N PRO A 35 3.05 11.71 17.56
CA PRO A 35 3.24 10.75 16.48
C PRO A 35 4.75 10.54 16.31
N VAL A 36 5.21 9.33 16.63
CA VAL A 36 6.59 8.93 16.39
C VAL A 36 6.79 8.92 14.88
N ALA A 37 7.50 9.91 14.36
CA ALA A 37 7.90 9.95 12.96
C ALA A 37 8.90 8.82 12.74
N VAL A 38 8.44 7.74 12.12
CA VAL A 38 9.29 6.63 11.69
C VAL A 38 9.94 7.07 10.38
N ASP A 39 11.24 7.33 10.42
CA ASP A 39 12.00 7.66 9.23
C ASP A 39 12.25 6.37 8.43
N ILE A 40 11.57 6.26 7.29
CA ILE A 40 11.70 5.10 6.40
C ILE A 40 12.97 5.32 5.57
N SER A 41 13.88 4.35 5.58
CA SER A 41 15.10 4.37 4.75
C SER A 41 14.75 4.62 3.28
N SER A 42 15.56 5.43 2.60
CA SER A 42 15.42 5.73 1.17
C SER A 42 15.31 4.48 0.32
N ASP A 43 16.01 3.42 0.71
CA ASP A 43 16.04 2.15 -0.03
C ASP A 43 14.69 1.43 0.03
N ALA A 44 14.00 1.52 1.17
CA ALA A 44 12.67 0.95 1.34
C ALA A 44 11.61 1.74 0.55
N VAL A 45 11.77 3.06 0.44
CA VAL A 45 10.91 3.91 -0.41
C VAL A 45 11.10 3.56 -1.88
N GLN A 46 12.35 3.43 -2.34
CA GLN A 46 12.67 3.01 -3.71
C GLN A 46 12.13 1.61 -4.02
N LEU A 47 12.23 0.67 -3.08
CA LEU A 47 11.71 -0.68 -3.25
C LEU A 47 10.17 -0.69 -3.41
N ALA A 48 9.46 0.10 -2.62
CA ALA A 48 8.01 0.24 -2.73
C ALA A 48 7.60 0.90 -4.05
N GLU A 49 8.32 1.93 -4.50
CA GLU A 49 8.12 2.54 -5.81
C GLU A 49 8.39 1.56 -6.96
N ASP A 50 9.41 0.72 -6.82
CA ASP A 50 9.75 -0.34 -7.77
C ASP A 50 8.65 -1.38 -7.89
N GLU A 51 8.06 -1.79 -6.78
CA GLU A 51 6.95 -2.74 -6.76
C GLU A 51 5.69 -2.15 -7.40
N ALA A 52 5.31 -0.94 -7.01
CA ALA A 52 4.18 -0.22 -7.61
C ALA A 52 4.39 0.00 -9.13
N ARG A 53 5.62 0.24 -9.56
CA ARG A 53 5.96 0.37 -10.99
C ARG A 53 5.80 -0.95 -11.73
N ARG A 54 6.22 -2.07 -11.14
CA ARG A 54 6.07 -3.41 -11.74
C ARG A 54 4.60 -3.77 -11.92
N GLU A 55 3.77 -3.52 -10.91
CA GLU A 55 2.33 -3.77 -10.99
C GLU A 55 1.68 -2.97 -12.12
N ARG A 56 1.97 -1.66 -12.20
CA ARG A 56 1.47 -0.80 -13.29
C ARG A 56 1.89 -1.31 -14.67
N LEU A 57 3.14 -1.75 -14.81
CA LEU A 57 3.63 -2.31 -16.07
C LEU A 57 2.90 -3.59 -16.45
N GLU A 58 2.57 -4.44 -15.47
CA GLU A 58 1.86 -5.69 -15.72
C GLU A 58 0.42 -5.45 -16.21
N ILE A 59 -0.28 -4.49 -15.60
CA ILE A 59 -1.61 -4.07 -16.04
C ILE A 59 -1.57 -3.57 -17.50
N ILE A 60 -0.59 -2.74 -17.85
CA ILE A 60 -0.43 -2.24 -19.21
C ILE A 60 -0.15 -3.39 -20.19
N ARG A 61 0.72 -4.35 -19.83
CA ARG A 61 0.99 -5.53 -20.66
C ARG A 61 -0.27 -6.34 -20.91
N GLN A 62 -1.07 -6.55 -19.87
CA GLN A 62 -2.33 -7.26 -19.98
C GLN A 62 -3.29 -6.53 -20.93
N GLN A 63 -3.47 -5.22 -20.76
CA GLN A 63 -4.32 -4.41 -21.64
C GLN A 63 -3.85 -4.41 -23.09
N LEU A 64 -2.54 -4.43 -23.33
CA LEU A 64 -1.96 -4.55 -24.67
C LEU A 64 -2.23 -5.93 -25.29
N ALA A 65 -2.08 -7.01 -24.51
CA ALA A 65 -2.37 -8.37 -24.96
C ALA A 65 -3.86 -8.57 -25.28
N GLU A 66 -4.74 -7.96 -24.50
CA GLU A 66 -6.19 -7.97 -24.69
C GLU A 66 -6.65 -7.01 -25.81
N GLY A 67 -5.76 -6.16 -26.33
CA GLY A 67 -6.08 -5.14 -27.33
C GLY A 67 -6.98 -4.01 -26.79
N THR A 68 -7.11 -3.89 -25.47
CA THR A 68 -7.94 -2.89 -24.78
C THR A 68 -7.16 -1.64 -24.39
N TYR A 69 -5.83 -1.66 -24.54
CA TYR A 69 -4.99 -0.50 -24.27
C TYR A 69 -5.24 0.61 -25.31
N ASN A 70 -5.86 1.70 -24.88
CA ASN A 70 -6.12 2.85 -25.73
C ASN A 70 -5.22 4.03 -25.33
N ILE A 71 -4.45 4.53 -26.28
CA ILE A 71 -3.61 5.71 -26.10
C ILE A 71 -4.20 6.91 -26.83
N SER A 72 -4.53 7.96 -26.08
CA SER A 72 -5.03 9.21 -26.66
C SER A 72 -3.90 9.96 -27.37
N GLY A 73 -4.15 10.40 -28.60
CA GLY A 73 -3.20 11.24 -29.35
C GLY A 73 -2.83 12.54 -28.62
N LYS A 74 -3.73 13.06 -27.78
CA LYS A 74 -3.43 14.20 -26.89
C LYS A 74 -2.34 13.84 -25.87
N HIS A 75 -2.47 12.70 -25.19
CA HIS A 75 -1.45 12.25 -24.22
C HIS A 75 -0.10 12.02 -24.89
N VAL A 76 -0.08 11.51 -26.12
CA VAL A 76 1.16 11.37 -26.90
C VAL A 76 1.77 12.74 -27.20
N ALA A 77 0.97 13.68 -27.70
CA ALA A 77 1.44 15.03 -28.03
C ALA A 77 1.98 15.77 -26.80
N ASP A 78 1.25 15.71 -25.68
CA ASP A 78 1.68 16.33 -24.42
C ASP A 78 2.99 15.71 -23.92
N LYS A 79 3.13 14.38 -23.99
CA LYS A 79 4.37 13.70 -23.59
C LYS A 79 5.55 14.08 -24.48
N MET A 80 5.36 14.12 -25.80
CA MET A 80 6.40 14.54 -26.74
C MET A 80 6.81 15.99 -26.51
N LEU A 81 5.85 16.87 -26.25
CA LEU A 81 6.12 18.27 -25.97
C LEU A 81 6.97 18.44 -24.71
N ASN A 82 6.68 17.68 -23.65
CA ASN A 82 7.47 17.73 -22.41
C ASN A 82 8.91 17.25 -22.65
N ILE A 83 9.08 16.15 -23.40
CA ILE A 83 10.42 15.66 -23.77
C ILE A 83 11.21 16.72 -24.56
N LEU A 84 10.57 17.37 -25.54
CA LEU A 84 11.20 18.41 -26.36
C LEU A 84 11.54 19.68 -25.55
N LYS A 85 10.77 19.97 -24.51
CA LYS A 85 11.02 21.09 -23.58
C LYS A 85 12.04 20.74 -22.49
N GLY A 86 12.51 19.49 -22.40
CA GLY A 86 13.42 19.04 -21.34
C GLY A 86 12.76 18.98 -19.96
N GLN A 87 11.45 18.73 -19.91
CA GLN A 87 10.65 18.58 -18.69
C GLN A 87 10.28 17.11 -18.43
#